data_AF-A0A7S3F0F2-F1
#
_entry.id   AF-A0A7S3F0F2-F1
#
_cell.length_a   1.000
_cell.length_b   1.000
_cell.length_c   1.000
_cell.angle_alpha   90.00
_cell.angle_beta   90.00
_cell.angle_gamma   90.00
#
_symmetry.space_group_name_H-M   'P 1'
#
loop_
_entity.id
_entity.type
_entity.pdbx_description
1 polymer ?
#
loop_
_entity_poly.entity_id
_entity_poly.type
_entity_poly.pdbx_seq_one_letter_code
_entity_poly.pdbx_strand_id
1 'polypeptide(L)'
;DVWVEVDMLGLAEASQLRTKRVHKSSANLDFGFSLSVPVASGSKQQSALRTALSSSQEQDSDVYFVVKTLTARNQEREVGQGYLNLQTLLRDGRDAASVSLPLQGKQGAAGQLVVSLSALDALRGATGAAAPVAAAAPAAASGPVRVDVGSLTLTPAIKRDIDVADVWVEVDMLGLAEASQLRTKRVHKSSANLDFGFSLSVPVASGSKQQSALRTALSSSQEQDSDVYFVVKTLTARNQEREVGQGYLNLQTLLRDGRDAASVSLPLQGKQGAAGQLVVSLSALDALRGATGAAAPVAAAAPAAASGPVRVDVGSLTLTPAIKRDIDVADVWVEVD
;
A
#
# COMPACT_ATOMS: atom_id res chain seq x y z
N ASP A 1 17.96 -4.12 17.58
CA ASP A 1 16.89 -4.46 16.60
C ASP A 1 15.52 -3.92 16.96
N VAL A 2 14.73 -3.61 15.93
CA VAL A 2 13.36 -3.10 16.03
C VAL A 2 12.43 -3.97 15.18
N TRP A 3 11.20 -4.20 15.64
CA TRP A 3 10.13 -4.84 14.87
C TRP A 3 8.79 -4.16 15.15
N VAL A 4 7.79 -4.50 14.35
CA VAL A 4 6.41 -4.03 14.52
C VAL A 4 5.53 -5.22 14.86
N GLU A 5 4.71 -5.05 15.88
CA GLU A 5 3.59 -5.95 16.19
C GLU A 5 2.30 -5.24 15.80
N VAL A 6 1.44 -5.96 15.08
CA VAL A 6 0.14 -5.46 14.64
C VAL A 6 -0.93 -6.10 15.50
N ASP A 7 -1.71 -5.32 16.24
CA ASP A 7 -2.93 -5.83 16.87
C ASP A 7 -4.09 -5.68 15.89
N MET A 8 -4.49 -6.80 15.29
CA MET A 8 -5.61 -6.87 14.37
C MET A 8 -6.87 -7.42 15.05
N LEU A 9 -7.21 -6.99 16.27
CA LEU A 9 -8.51 -7.30 16.90
C LEU A 9 -8.79 -8.83 16.98
N GLY A 10 -7.73 -9.63 17.15
CA GLY A 10 -7.80 -11.09 17.18
C GLY A 10 -8.10 -11.77 15.84
N LEU A 11 -7.96 -11.08 14.70
CA LEU A 11 -8.22 -11.65 13.36
C LEU A 11 -7.16 -12.68 12.92
N ALA A 12 -5.94 -12.59 13.44
CA ALA A 12 -4.84 -13.52 13.17
C ALA A 12 -4.11 -13.87 14.47
N GLU A 13 -3.30 -14.92 14.42
CA GLU A 13 -2.47 -15.31 15.56
C GLU A 13 -1.34 -14.30 15.79
N ALA A 14 -1.04 -14.02 17.06
CA ALA A 14 -0.01 -13.05 17.45
C ALA A 14 1.39 -13.36 16.86
N SER A 15 1.67 -14.65 16.61
CA SER A 15 2.91 -15.11 15.97
C SER A 15 3.04 -14.66 14.51
N GLN A 16 1.92 -14.48 13.80
CA GLN A 16 1.87 -14.04 12.39
C GLN A 16 1.83 -12.52 12.25
N LEU A 17 1.52 -11.82 13.33
CA LEU A 17 1.34 -10.38 13.39
C LEU A 17 2.62 -9.60 13.73
N ARG A 18 3.77 -10.28 13.65
CA ARG A 18 5.08 -9.73 14.00
C ARG A 18 5.96 -9.64 12.76
N THR A 19 6.50 -8.45 12.50
CA THR A 19 7.46 -8.27 11.40
C THR A 19 8.82 -8.88 11.75
N LYS A 20 9.65 -9.09 10.72
CA LYS A 20 11.05 -9.44 10.94
C LYS A 20 11.75 -8.30 11.70
N ARG A 21 12.72 -8.68 12.54
CA ARG A 21 13.58 -7.74 13.24
C ARG A 21 14.52 -7.06 12.25
N VAL A 22 14.60 -5.73 12.34
CA VAL A 22 15.45 -4.89 11.48
C VAL A 22 16.35 -4.03 12.35
N HIS A 23 17.59 -3.85 11.91
CA HIS A 23 18.61 -3.12 12.66
C HIS A 23 18.35 -1.60 12.62
N LYS A 24 18.32 -0.95 13.79
CA LYS A 24 17.91 0.47 13.95
C LYS A 24 18.83 1.52 13.33
N SER A 25 20.01 1.11 12.85
CA SER A 25 21.05 2.01 12.31
C SER A 25 20.71 2.56 10.92
N SER A 26 19.74 1.96 10.23
CA SER A 26 19.27 2.43 8.93
C SER A 26 18.45 3.73 9.05
N ALA A 27 18.61 4.62 8.07
CA ALA A 27 17.87 5.88 8.03
C ALA A 27 16.35 5.65 7.89
N ASN A 28 15.98 4.64 7.10
CA ASN A 28 14.63 4.16 6.87
C ASN A 28 14.62 2.63 7.05
N LEU A 29 13.70 2.10 7.84
CA LEU A 29 13.59 0.68 8.15
C LEU A 29 12.46 0.09 7.30
N ASP A 30 12.78 -0.72 6.30
CA ASP A 30 11.78 -1.43 5.51
C ASP A 30 11.51 -2.81 6.12
N PHE A 31 10.25 -3.10 6.40
CA PHE A 31 9.83 -4.38 6.95
C PHE A 31 9.37 -5.37 5.88
N GLY A 32 8.99 -4.91 4.68
CA GLY A 32 8.49 -5.75 3.59
C GLY A 32 7.40 -6.74 4.01
N PHE A 33 6.60 -6.40 5.03
CA PHE A 33 5.67 -7.33 5.66
C PHE A 33 4.29 -7.18 5.01
N SER A 34 3.72 -8.30 4.61
CA SER A 34 2.37 -8.39 4.03
C SER A 34 1.66 -9.58 4.65
N LEU A 35 0.48 -9.34 5.23
CA LEU A 35 -0.38 -10.37 5.81
C LEU A 35 -1.78 -10.25 5.24
N SER A 36 -2.33 -11.37 4.77
CA SER A 36 -3.69 -11.46 4.27
C SER A 36 -4.49 -12.44 5.13
N VAL A 37 -5.54 -11.95 5.77
CA VAL A 37 -6.42 -12.74 6.63
C VAL A 37 -7.75 -12.97 5.91
N PRO A 38 -8.12 -14.22 5.62
CA PRO A 38 -9.41 -14.51 5.00
C PRO A 38 -10.55 -14.26 5.98
N VAL A 39 -11.56 -13.50 5.55
CA VAL A 39 -12.77 -13.22 6.34
C VAL A 39 -13.98 -13.83 5.65
N ALA A 40 -14.21 -15.13 5.90
CA ALA A 40 -15.37 -15.82 5.37
C ALA A 40 -16.66 -15.42 6.10
N SER A 41 -17.79 -15.47 5.41
CA SER A 41 -19.10 -15.30 6.05
C SER A 41 -19.34 -16.36 7.12
N GLY A 42 -19.83 -15.95 8.29
CA GLY A 42 -20.01 -16.82 9.46
C GLY A 42 -18.72 -17.17 10.21
N SER A 43 -17.56 -16.66 9.79
CA SER A 43 -16.29 -16.92 10.47
C SER A 43 -16.16 -16.18 11.80
N LYS A 44 -15.21 -16.63 12.63
CA LYS A 44 -14.82 -15.92 13.86
C LYS A 44 -14.26 -14.53 13.52
N GLN A 45 -13.55 -14.40 12.41
CA GLN A 45 -12.97 -13.15 11.92
C GLN A 45 -14.06 -12.14 11.55
N GLN A 46 -15.11 -12.57 10.84
CA GLN A 46 -16.26 -11.69 10.52
C GLN A 46 -16.99 -11.27 11.79
N SER A 47 -17.12 -12.18 12.75
CA SER A 47 -17.76 -11.89 14.04
C SER A 47 -16.96 -10.87 14.85
N ALA A 48 -15.64 -11.01 14.90
CA ALA A 48 -14.73 -10.06 15.54
C ALA A 48 -14.83 -8.66 14.91
N LEU A 49 -14.82 -8.56 13.57
CA LEU A 49 -15.02 -7.29 12.86
C LEU A 49 -16.38 -6.68 13.18
N ARG A 50 -17.46 -7.48 13.21
CA ARG A 50 -18.79 -6.98 13.53
C ARG A 50 -18.84 -6.42 14.95
N THR A 51 -18.29 -7.14 15.92
CA THR A 51 -18.21 -6.69 17.31
C THR A 51 -17.45 -5.37 17.42
N ALA A 52 -16.27 -5.29 16.82
CA ALA A 52 -15.46 -4.07 16.78
C ALA A 52 -16.24 -2.88 16.21
N LEU A 53 -16.86 -3.06 15.04
CA LEU A 53 -17.62 -1.99 14.35
C LEU A 53 -18.89 -1.57 15.08
N SER A 54 -19.51 -2.48 15.83
CA SER A 54 -20.72 -2.20 16.63
C SER A 54 -20.42 -1.59 18.00
N SER A 55 -19.16 -1.53 18.41
CA SER A 55 -18.78 -0.94 19.69
C SER A 55 -19.02 0.57 19.69
N SER A 56 -19.52 1.06 20.83
CA SER A 56 -19.63 2.48 21.10
C SER A 56 -18.28 3.13 21.47
N GLN A 57 -17.27 2.31 21.79
CA GLN A 57 -15.90 2.78 21.98
C GLN A 57 -15.17 2.76 20.64
N GLU A 58 -14.78 3.93 20.13
CA GLU A 58 -14.04 4.03 18.86
C GLU A 58 -12.75 3.20 18.87
N GLN A 59 -12.14 3.04 20.05
CA GLN A 59 -10.91 2.29 20.29
C GLN A 59 -11.02 0.79 20.03
N ASP A 60 -12.23 0.22 20.12
CA ASP A 60 -12.45 -1.20 19.84
C ASP A 60 -12.41 -1.51 18.34
N SER A 61 -12.40 -0.47 17.50
CA SER A 61 -12.22 -0.54 16.05
C SER A 61 -10.83 -0.11 15.59
N ASP A 62 -9.90 0.10 16.52
CA ASP A 62 -8.55 0.52 16.19
C ASP A 62 -7.63 -0.69 15.96
N VAL A 63 -7.00 -0.72 14.78
CA VAL A 63 -5.88 -1.61 14.48
C VAL A 63 -4.61 -0.92 14.95
N TYR A 64 -3.94 -1.48 15.96
CA TYR A 64 -2.74 -0.89 16.54
C TYR A 64 -1.47 -1.41 15.86
N PHE A 65 -0.53 -0.50 15.65
CA PHE A 65 0.82 -0.80 15.17
C PHE A 65 1.80 -0.39 16.26
N VAL A 66 2.36 -1.39 16.93
CA VAL A 66 3.23 -1.19 18.09
C VAL A 66 4.67 -1.50 17.67
N VAL A 67 5.51 -0.47 17.67
CA VAL A 67 6.94 -0.63 17.41
C VAL A 67 7.62 -1.03 18.69
N LYS A 68 8.31 -2.17 18.66
CA LYS A 68 9.07 -2.70 19.79
C LYS A 68 10.54 -2.85 19.45
N THR A 69 11.35 -2.79 20.50
CA THR A 69 12.80 -3.03 20.47
C THR A 69 13.16 -4.00 21.59
N LEU A 70 14.36 -4.57 21.51
CA LEU A 70 15.00 -5.16 22.68
C LEU A 70 15.85 -4.11 23.39
N THR A 71 15.86 -4.17 24.72
CA THR A 71 16.83 -3.45 25.54
C THR A 71 18.16 -4.18 25.60
N ALA A 72 19.19 -3.52 26.10
CA ALA A 72 20.50 -4.14 26.34
C ALA A 72 20.46 -5.38 27.27
N ARG A 73 19.34 -5.58 28.00
CA ARG A 73 19.10 -6.75 28.86
C ARG A 73 18.18 -7.79 28.20
N ASN A 74 18.01 -7.73 26.88
CA ASN A 74 17.14 -8.60 26.10
C ASN A 74 15.66 -8.59 26.55
N GLN A 75 15.20 -7.45 27.08
CA GLN A 75 13.79 -7.26 27.44
C GLN A 75 13.06 -6.52 26.32
N GLU A 76 11.85 -6.94 25.97
CA GLU A 76 11.02 -6.21 25.01
C GLU A 76 10.59 -4.86 25.59
N ARG A 77 10.79 -3.80 24.83
CA ARG A 77 10.37 -2.44 25.17
C ARG A 77 9.61 -1.84 24.00
N GLU A 78 8.48 -1.20 24.32
CA GLU A 78 7.74 -0.41 23.35
C GLU A 78 8.44 0.93 23.09
N VAL A 79 8.63 1.22 21.80
CA VAL A 79 9.25 2.44 21.28
C VAL A 79 8.19 3.49 20.96
N GLY A 80 7.09 3.06 20.34
CA GLY A 80 5.91 3.88 20.11
C GLY A 80 4.81 3.12 19.39
N GLN A 81 3.62 3.70 19.42
CA GLN A 81 2.41 3.11 18.87
C GLN A 81 1.65 4.10 17.98
N GLY A 82 0.98 3.58 16.97
CA GLY A 82 -0.01 4.31 16.17
C GLY A 82 -1.21 3.41 15.89
N TYR A 83 -2.31 3.96 15.38
CA TYR A 83 -3.51 3.19 15.08
C TYR A 83 -4.22 3.62 13.81
N LEU A 84 -4.94 2.69 13.18
CA LEU A 84 -5.90 2.97 12.11
C LEU A 84 -7.29 2.52 12.55
N ASN A 85 -8.28 3.41 12.40
CA ASN A 85 -9.64 3.14 12.83
C ASN A 85 -10.50 2.56 11.70
N LEU A 86 -11.02 1.34 11.90
CA LEU A 86 -11.84 0.62 10.91
C LEU A 86 -13.20 1.27 10.66
N GLN A 87 -13.82 1.86 11.69
CA GLN A 87 -15.07 2.61 11.53
C GLN A 87 -14.86 3.83 10.61
N THR A 88 -13.70 4.48 10.72
CA THR A 88 -13.34 5.62 9.87
C THR A 88 -13.10 5.19 8.43
N LEU A 89 -12.43 4.06 8.20
CA LEU A 89 -12.29 3.48 6.85
C LEU A 89 -13.64 3.13 6.23
N LEU A 90 -14.55 2.54 7.01
CA LEU A 90 -15.89 2.20 6.57
C LEU A 90 -16.73 3.46 6.26
N ARG A 91 -16.66 4.47 7.15
CA ARG A 91 -17.36 5.76 7.01
C ARG A 91 -16.89 6.55 5.80
N ASP A 92 -15.57 6.62 5.60
CA ASP A 92 -14.94 7.27 4.45
C ASP A 92 -15.11 6.45 3.16
N GLY A 93 -15.50 5.17 3.28
CA GLY A 93 -15.73 4.28 2.16
C GLY A 93 -14.47 3.96 1.34
N ARG A 94 -13.30 3.96 1.98
CA ARG A 94 -11.99 3.77 1.32
C ARG A 94 -11.02 3.00 2.20
N ASP A 95 -10.14 2.22 1.58
CA ASP A 95 -9.01 1.57 2.26
C ASP A 95 -7.89 2.56 2.57
N ALA A 96 -7.13 2.28 3.63
CA ALA A 96 -5.90 3.00 3.95
C ALA A 96 -4.77 2.45 3.07
N ALA A 97 -4.16 3.27 2.25
CA ALA A 97 -3.01 2.86 1.44
C ALA A 97 -1.86 3.82 1.68
N SER A 98 -0.68 3.27 1.99
CA SER A 98 0.57 4.00 2.25
C SER A 98 0.37 5.21 3.18
N VAL A 99 -0.42 5.04 4.23
CA VAL A 99 -0.70 6.08 5.21
C VAL A 99 0.53 6.23 6.08
N SER A 100 1.07 7.46 6.13
CA SER A 100 2.14 7.82 7.08
C SER A 100 1.52 8.00 8.46
N LEU A 101 1.59 6.95 9.26
CA LEU A 101 1.03 6.88 10.59
C LEU A 101 2.01 7.49 11.61
N PRO A 102 1.65 8.58 12.30
CA PRO A 102 2.47 9.11 13.37
C PRO A 102 2.51 8.11 14.54
N LEU A 103 3.70 7.82 15.03
CA LEU A 103 3.92 6.97 16.19
C LEU A 103 4.16 7.82 17.42
N GLN A 104 3.40 7.54 18.47
CA GLN A 104 3.53 8.18 19.77
C GLN A 104 4.23 7.22 20.74
N GLY A 105 5.35 7.65 21.31
CA GLY A 105 6.05 6.94 22.38
C GLY A 105 5.81 7.59 23.74
N LYS A 106 6.31 6.94 24.80
CA LYS A 106 6.17 7.43 26.20
C LYS A 106 6.73 8.82 26.45
N GLN A 107 7.70 9.25 25.63
CA GLN A 107 8.38 10.55 25.75
C GLN A 107 7.97 11.56 24.66
N GLY A 108 6.91 11.28 23.89
CA GLY A 108 6.46 12.11 22.77
C GLY A 108 6.58 11.39 21.42
N ALA A 109 6.69 12.14 20.33
CA ALA A 109 6.72 11.57 18.98
C ALA A 109 7.89 10.59 18.78
N ALA A 110 7.58 9.33 18.47
CA ALA A 110 8.55 8.25 18.26
C ALA A 110 9.01 8.13 16.80
N GLY A 111 8.14 8.49 15.85
CA GLY A 111 8.45 8.40 14.43
C GLY A 111 7.23 8.42 13.53
N GLN A 112 7.41 8.00 12.27
CA GLN A 112 6.32 7.76 11.33
C GLN A 112 6.46 6.36 10.71
N LEU A 113 5.35 5.64 10.61
CA LEU A 113 5.26 4.31 10.03
C LEU A 113 4.35 4.34 8.80
N VAL A 114 4.84 3.91 7.65
CA VAL A 114 4.02 3.78 6.45
C VAL A 114 3.28 2.44 6.48
N VAL A 115 1.95 2.49 6.45
CA VAL A 115 1.08 1.31 6.50
C VAL A 115 0.00 1.33 5.41
N SER A 116 -0.33 0.16 4.89
CA SER A 116 -1.53 -0.04 4.07
C SER A 116 -2.43 -1.07 4.75
N LEU A 117 -3.74 -0.82 4.73
CA LEU A 117 -4.79 -1.66 5.26
C LEU A 117 -5.96 -1.66 4.28
N SER A 118 -6.12 -2.80 3.60
CA SER A 118 -7.26 -3.10 2.73
C SER A 118 -8.25 -3.96 3.49
N ALA A 119 -9.37 -3.38 3.91
CA ALA A 119 -10.35 -4.05 4.76
C ALA A 119 -11.80 -3.72 4.39
N LEU A 120 -12.05 -2.74 3.52
CA LEU A 120 -13.37 -2.15 3.30
C LEU A 120 -14.45 -3.18 2.93
N ASP A 121 -14.12 -4.13 2.05
CA ASP A 121 -15.07 -5.17 1.64
C ASP A 121 -15.39 -6.16 2.77
N ALA A 122 -14.40 -6.47 3.61
CA ALA A 122 -14.60 -7.26 4.82
C ALA A 122 -15.48 -6.50 5.84
N LEU A 123 -15.28 -5.19 6.00
CA LEU A 123 -16.05 -4.34 6.92
C LEU A 123 -17.51 -4.17 6.47
N ARG A 124 -17.74 -3.98 5.17
CA ARG A 124 -19.09 -3.96 4.58
C ARG A 124 -19.80 -5.30 4.75
N GLY A 125 -19.08 -6.40 4.49
CA GLY A 125 -19.60 -7.75 4.73
C GLY A 125 -19.91 -8.03 6.21
N ALA A 126 -19.14 -7.47 7.14
CA ALA A 126 -19.36 -7.65 8.58
C ALA A 126 -20.59 -6.89 9.11
N THR A 127 -20.85 -5.67 8.61
CA THR A 127 -21.97 -4.82 9.08
C THR A 127 -23.32 -5.20 8.49
N GLY A 128 -23.36 -6.06 7.46
CA GLY A 128 -24.59 -6.35 6.74
C GLY A 128 -25.17 -5.12 6.04
N ALA A 129 -24.41 -4.02 5.96
CA ALA A 129 -24.74 -2.86 5.16
C ALA A 129 -24.78 -3.34 3.71
N ALA A 130 -26.00 -3.52 3.21
CA ALA A 130 -26.22 -3.88 1.82
C ALA A 130 -25.45 -2.88 0.95
N ALA A 131 -24.57 -3.39 0.08
CA ALA A 131 -24.26 -2.67 -1.14
C ALA A 131 -25.59 -2.18 -1.74
N PRO A 132 -25.67 -0.95 -2.30
CA PRO A 132 -26.91 -0.45 -2.86
C PRO A 132 -27.54 -1.53 -3.73
N VAL A 133 -28.80 -1.85 -3.42
CA VAL A 133 -29.49 -3.06 -3.87
C VAL A 133 -29.35 -3.19 -5.38
N ALA A 134 -28.60 -4.19 -5.82
CA ALA A 134 -28.53 -4.60 -7.21
C ALA A 134 -29.88 -5.19 -7.60
N ALA A 135 -30.76 -4.34 -8.15
CA ALA A 135 -31.91 -4.80 -8.89
C ALA A 135 -31.41 -5.53 -10.14
N ALA A 136 -31.65 -6.85 -10.18
CA ALA A 136 -31.40 -7.76 -11.28
C ALA A 136 -29.95 -7.82 -11.80
N ALA A 137 -29.33 -9.00 -11.74
CA ALA A 137 -28.14 -9.28 -12.55
C ALA A 137 -28.46 -8.93 -14.01
N PRO A 138 -27.65 -8.07 -14.66
CA PRO A 138 -26.42 -8.55 -15.25
C PRO A 138 -25.22 -7.58 -15.11
N ALA A 139 -24.04 -8.07 -15.52
CA ALA A 139 -22.74 -7.39 -15.63
C ALA A 139 -21.94 -7.22 -14.33
N ALA A 140 -20.79 -7.90 -14.29
CA ALA A 140 -19.76 -7.76 -13.27
C ALA A 140 -19.46 -6.28 -13.00
N ALA A 141 -19.65 -5.83 -11.76
CA ALA A 141 -19.21 -4.50 -11.36
C ALA A 141 -17.68 -4.46 -11.42
N SER A 142 -17.12 -3.74 -12.40
CA SER A 142 -15.71 -3.37 -12.41
C SER A 142 -15.44 -2.50 -11.16
N GLY A 143 -14.55 -2.94 -10.28
CA GLY A 143 -14.07 -2.13 -9.16
C GLY A 143 -13.29 -0.89 -9.66
N PRO A 144 -13.01 0.10 -8.79
CA PRO A 144 -12.14 1.21 -9.17
C PRO A 144 -10.71 0.73 -9.43
N VAL A 145 -9.98 1.45 -10.29
CA VAL A 145 -8.52 1.28 -10.41
C VAL A 145 -7.86 2.25 -9.44
N ARG A 146 -7.07 1.72 -8.50
CA ARG A 146 -6.33 2.52 -7.52
C ARG A 146 -4.84 2.44 -7.80
N VAL A 147 -4.18 3.59 -7.80
CA VAL A 147 -2.72 3.72 -7.87
C VAL A 147 -2.22 4.48 -6.67
N ASP A 148 -1.21 3.91 -6.02
CA ASP A 148 -0.48 4.55 -4.93
C ASP A 148 1.01 4.64 -5.30
N VAL A 149 1.59 5.82 -5.10
CA VAL A 149 3.02 6.07 -5.29
C VAL A 149 3.61 6.45 -3.93
N GLY A 150 4.44 5.56 -3.41
CA GLY A 150 5.06 5.68 -2.10
C GLY A 150 6.48 6.23 -2.19
N SER A 151 7.45 5.43 -1.71
CA SER A 151 8.83 5.86 -1.55
C SER A 151 9.69 5.64 -2.80
N LEU A 152 10.62 6.58 -3.02
CA LEU A 152 11.59 6.54 -4.11
C LEU A 152 13.01 6.47 -3.55
N THR A 153 13.77 5.49 -4.02
CA THR A 153 15.20 5.37 -3.73
C THR A 153 15.99 5.68 -5.00
N LEU A 154 16.60 6.85 -5.06
CA LEU A 154 17.48 7.24 -6.16
C LEU A 154 18.89 6.66 -6.00
N THR A 155 19.52 6.31 -7.14
CA THR A 155 20.93 5.86 -7.12
C THR A 155 21.88 7.00 -6.72
N PRO A 156 23.09 6.68 -6.22
CA PRO A 156 24.09 7.70 -5.87
C PRO A 156 24.46 8.62 -7.05
N ALA A 157 24.45 8.10 -8.29
CA ALA A 157 24.72 8.88 -9.49
C ALA A 157 23.69 10.00 -9.68
N ILE A 158 22.40 9.67 -9.59
CA ILE A 158 21.31 10.66 -9.71
C ILE A 158 21.32 11.65 -8.54
N LYS A 159 21.61 11.19 -7.32
CA LYS A 159 21.70 12.10 -6.15
C LYS A 159 22.81 13.14 -6.31
N ARG A 160 23.92 12.78 -6.95
CA ARG A 160 25.07 13.67 -7.21
C ARG A 160 24.89 14.53 -8.47
N ASP A 161 23.96 14.20 -9.35
CA ASP A 161 23.70 14.97 -10.58
C ASP A 161 23.17 16.38 -10.22
N ILE A 162 23.93 17.41 -10.58
CA ILE A 162 23.61 18.82 -10.26
C ILE A 162 22.38 19.31 -11.04
N ASP A 163 22.04 18.68 -12.15
CA ASP A 163 20.87 19.03 -12.98
C ASP A 163 19.57 18.39 -12.47
N VAL A 164 19.64 17.62 -11.39
CA VAL A 164 18.48 17.07 -10.67
C VAL A 164 18.32 17.86 -9.38
N ALA A 165 17.14 18.40 -9.09
CA ALA A 165 16.87 19.14 -7.85
C ALA A 165 15.60 18.61 -7.19
N ASP A 166 14.44 19.05 -7.66
CA ASP A 166 13.15 18.53 -7.24
C ASP A 166 12.69 17.42 -8.17
N VAL A 167 12.28 16.30 -7.59
CA VAL A 167 11.73 15.16 -8.33
C VAL A 167 10.23 15.01 -8.08
N TRP A 168 9.50 14.54 -9.08
CA TRP A 168 8.11 14.10 -8.98
C TRP A 168 7.87 12.91 -9.89
N VAL A 169 6.78 12.20 -9.66
CA VAL A 169 6.36 11.07 -10.49
C VAL A 169 5.13 11.49 -11.29
N GLU A 170 5.16 11.21 -12.59
CA GLU A 170 4.00 11.22 -13.46
C GLU A 170 3.61 9.78 -13.77
N VAL A 171 2.33 9.47 -13.61
CA VAL A 171 1.78 8.15 -13.88
C VAL A 171 1.01 8.20 -15.20
N ASP A 172 1.34 7.34 -16.15
CA ASP A 172 0.49 7.14 -17.33
C ASP A 172 -0.41 5.93 -17.10
N MET A 173 -1.69 6.21 -16.88
CA MET A 173 -2.72 5.19 -16.67
C MET A 173 -3.57 4.99 -17.92
N LEU A 174 -3.00 4.93 -19.12
CA LEU A 174 -3.72 4.55 -20.34
C LEU A 174 -4.92 5.48 -20.62
N GLY A 175 -4.82 6.75 -20.25
CA GLY A 175 -5.89 7.74 -20.37
C GLY A 175 -7.09 7.54 -19.41
N LEU A 176 -6.94 6.76 -18.33
CA LEU A 176 -8.02 6.54 -17.35
C LEU A 176 -8.33 7.78 -16.49
N ALA A 177 -7.35 8.65 -16.29
CA ALA A 177 -7.49 9.90 -15.55
C ALA A 177 -6.84 11.07 -16.32
N GLU A 178 -7.17 12.30 -15.92
CA GLU A 178 -6.54 13.48 -16.51
C GLU A 178 -5.07 13.58 -16.09
N ALA A 179 -4.20 13.98 -17.03
CA ALA A 179 -2.76 14.12 -16.78
C ALA A 179 -2.42 15.06 -15.61
N SER A 180 -3.29 16.05 -15.34
CA SER A 180 -3.17 16.98 -14.21
C SER A 180 -3.31 16.29 -12.84
N GLN A 181 -4.05 15.18 -12.77
CA GLN A 181 -4.31 14.41 -11.55
C GLN A 181 -3.27 13.31 -11.33
N LEU A 182 -2.51 12.97 -12.38
CA LEU A 182 -1.55 11.87 -12.39
C LEU A 182 -0.12 12.31 -12.04
N ARG A 183 0.02 13.46 -11.39
CA ARG A 183 1.29 14.05 -11.01
C ARG A 183 1.41 14.15 -9.50
N THR A 184 2.48 13.59 -8.93
CA THR A 184 2.76 13.72 -7.50
C THR A 184 3.24 15.13 -7.15
N LYS A 185 3.24 15.44 -5.85
CA LYS A 185 3.94 16.63 -5.36
C LYS A 185 5.43 16.51 -5.63
N ARG A 186 6.07 17.66 -5.83
CA ARG A 186 7.53 17.75 -5.98
C ARG A 186 8.19 17.56 -4.62
N VAL A 187 9.24 16.76 -4.60
CA VAL A 187 10.05 16.50 -3.41
C VAL A 187 11.51 16.74 -3.78
N HIS A 188 12.21 17.53 -2.96
CA HIS A 188 13.62 17.80 -3.19
C HIS A 188 14.44 16.51 -3.05
N LYS A 189 15.34 16.21 -3.99
CA LYS A 189 16.12 14.94 -4.08
C LYS A 189 16.95 14.63 -2.82
N SER A 190 17.32 15.66 -2.08
CA SER A 190 18.11 15.55 -0.84
C SER A 190 17.25 15.39 0.41
N SER A 191 15.92 15.32 0.25
CA SER A 191 15.01 15.02 1.36
C SER A 191 15.39 13.69 1.99
N ALA A 192 15.31 13.63 3.32
CA ALA A 192 15.66 12.42 4.07
C ALA A 192 14.79 11.22 3.68
N ASN A 193 13.54 11.49 3.26
CA ASN A 193 12.63 10.53 2.66
C ASN A 193 12.04 11.12 1.39
N LEU A 194 12.12 10.38 0.27
CA LEU A 194 11.45 10.73 -0.98
C LEU A 194 10.14 9.95 -1.05
N ASP A 195 9.21 10.30 -0.17
CA ASP A 195 7.88 9.71 -0.15
C ASP A 195 6.89 10.72 -0.74
N PHE A 196 6.10 10.25 -1.69
CA PHE A 196 5.11 11.06 -2.39
C PHE A 196 3.73 10.99 -1.73
N GLY A 197 3.44 9.94 -0.95
CA GLY A 197 2.14 9.72 -0.31
C GLY A 197 0.95 9.92 -1.26
N PHE A 198 1.14 9.62 -2.55
CA PHE A 198 0.16 9.90 -3.58
C PHE A 198 -0.78 8.71 -3.75
N SER A 199 -2.08 8.99 -3.78
CA SER A 199 -3.12 7.98 -3.94
C SER A 199 -4.18 8.53 -4.89
N LEU A 200 -4.45 7.80 -5.98
CA LEU A 200 -5.49 8.12 -6.95
C LEU A 200 -6.40 6.91 -7.13
N SER A 201 -7.70 7.13 -7.04
CA SER A 201 -8.72 6.12 -7.31
C SER A 201 -9.59 6.58 -8.48
N VAL A 202 -9.61 5.78 -9.54
CA VAL A 202 -10.37 6.05 -10.76
C VAL A 202 -11.58 5.11 -10.80
N PRO A 203 -12.81 5.61 -10.76
CA PRO A 203 -13.99 4.77 -10.88
C PRO A 203 -14.10 4.21 -12.30
N VAL A 204 -14.28 2.89 -12.42
CA VAL A 204 -14.47 2.20 -13.71
C VAL A 204 -15.88 1.61 -13.74
N ALA A 205 -16.86 2.41 -14.17
CA ALA A 205 -18.22 1.93 -14.32
C ALA A 205 -18.37 1.06 -15.58
N SER A 206 -19.29 0.10 -15.57
CA SER A 206 -19.67 -0.66 -16.76
C SER A 206 -20.18 0.28 -17.87
N GLY A 207 -19.68 0.11 -19.09
CA GLY A 207 -19.98 0.97 -20.24
C GLY A 207 -19.26 2.32 -20.25
N SER A 208 -18.38 2.59 -19.28
CA SER A 208 -17.60 3.83 -19.23
C SER A 208 -16.48 3.86 -20.28
N LYS A 209 -15.96 5.07 -20.54
CA LYS A 209 -14.76 5.27 -21.36
C LYS A 209 -13.55 4.55 -20.73
N GLN A 210 -13.45 4.56 -19.41
CA GLN A 210 -12.40 3.92 -18.64
C GLN A 210 -12.43 2.39 -18.82
N GLN A 211 -13.62 1.77 -18.75
CA GLN A 211 -13.75 0.33 -19.00
C GLN A 211 -13.38 -0.02 -20.45
N SER A 212 -13.74 0.85 -21.40
CA SER A 212 -13.41 0.66 -22.82
C SER A 212 -11.90 0.79 -23.08
N ALA A 213 -11.24 1.73 -22.40
CA ALA A 213 -9.79 1.90 -22.47
C ALA A 213 -9.06 0.67 -21.90
N LEU A 214 -9.46 0.19 -20.72
CA LEU A 214 -8.91 -1.05 -20.14
C LEU A 214 -9.12 -2.26 -21.05
N ARG A 215 -10.32 -2.43 -21.62
CA ARG A 215 -10.60 -3.53 -22.54
C ARG A 215 -9.69 -3.47 -23.78
N THR A 216 -9.53 -2.28 -24.35
CA THR A 216 -8.68 -2.04 -25.52
C THR A 216 -7.23 -2.41 -25.22
N ALA A 217 -6.69 -1.89 -24.11
CA ALA A 217 -5.35 -2.19 -23.62
C ALA A 217 -5.14 -3.72 -23.45
N LEU A 218 -6.05 -4.39 -22.75
CA LEU A 218 -5.96 -5.83 -22.48
C LEU A 218 -6.10 -6.69 -23.73
N SER A 219 -6.88 -6.24 -24.72
CA SER A 219 -7.04 -6.93 -26.01
C SER A 219 -5.92 -6.64 -27.01
N SER A 220 -5.01 -5.72 -26.70
CA SER A 220 -3.89 -5.43 -27.57
C SER A 220 -2.93 -6.61 -27.60
N SER A 221 -2.39 -6.86 -28.80
CA SER A 221 -1.31 -7.82 -29.01
C SER A 221 0.05 -7.26 -28.62
N GLN A 222 0.15 -5.95 -28.40
CA GLN A 222 1.33 -5.29 -27.86
C GLN A 222 1.21 -5.22 -26.34
N GLU A 223 2.09 -5.93 -25.63
CA GLU A 223 2.12 -5.94 -24.16
C GLU A 223 2.26 -4.51 -23.59
N GLN A 224 2.97 -3.64 -24.31
CA GLN A 224 3.22 -2.24 -23.96
C GLN A 224 1.95 -1.37 -23.88
N ASP A 225 0.88 -1.75 -24.59
CA ASP A 225 -0.39 -1.02 -24.55
C ASP A 225 -1.16 -1.29 -23.25
N SER A 226 -0.71 -2.28 -22.47
CA SER A 226 -1.21 -2.61 -21.13
C SER A 226 -0.28 -2.17 -20.01
N ASP A 227 0.77 -1.39 -20.32
CA ASP A 227 1.73 -0.92 -19.33
C ASP A 227 1.28 0.39 -18.70
N VAL A 228 1.20 0.40 -17.37
CA VAL A 228 1.07 1.62 -16.57
C VAL A 228 2.47 2.13 -16.29
N TYR A 229 2.81 3.29 -16.86
CA TYR A 229 4.15 3.87 -16.72
C TYR A 229 4.25 4.78 -15.50
N PHE A 230 5.37 4.70 -14.80
CA PHE A 230 5.74 5.58 -13.71
C PHE A 230 7.02 6.30 -14.12
N VAL A 231 6.90 7.59 -14.43
CA VAL A 231 7.99 8.40 -14.97
C VAL A 231 8.43 9.40 -13.91
N VAL A 232 9.65 9.24 -13.41
CA VAL A 232 10.27 10.21 -12.50
C VAL A 232 10.85 11.34 -13.33
N LYS A 233 10.39 12.56 -13.07
CA LYS A 233 10.88 13.78 -13.70
C LYS A 233 11.52 14.71 -12.70
N THR A 234 12.38 15.58 -13.21
CA THR A 234 12.99 16.71 -12.50
C THR A 234 12.86 17.97 -13.32
N LEU A 235 13.08 19.12 -12.69
CA LEU A 235 13.45 20.33 -13.40
C LEU A 235 14.97 20.45 -13.46
N THR A 236 15.48 20.85 -14.61
CA THR A 236 16.88 21.27 -14.77
C THR A 236 17.10 22.66 -14.17
N ALA A 237 18.37 23.08 -14.03
CA ALA A 237 18.71 24.44 -13.64
C ALA A 237 18.11 25.53 -14.55
N ARG A 238 17.69 25.18 -15.77
CA ARG A 238 17.02 26.06 -16.74
C ARG A 238 15.49 25.95 -16.70
N ASN A 239 14.93 25.34 -15.65
CA ASN A 239 13.50 25.13 -15.46
C ASN A 239 12.84 24.32 -16.59
N GLN A 240 13.60 23.43 -17.23
CA GLN A 240 13.08 22.49 -18.22
C GLN A 240 12.80 21.13 -17.57
N GLU A 241 11.67 20.51 -17.91
CA GLU A 241 11.36 19.16 -17.44
C GLU A 241 12.30 18.14 -18.11
N ARG A 242 12.92 17.30 -17.28
CA ARG A 242 13.80 16.22 -17.71
C ARG A 242 13.37 14.93 -17.03
N GLU A 243 13.34 13.85 -17.80
CA GLU A 243 13.16 12.51 -17.26
C GLU A 243 14.43 11.99 -16.58
N VAL A 244 14.26 11.53 -15.35
CA VAL A 244 15.30 10.90 -14.53
C VAL A 244 15.30 9.39 -14.73
N GLY A 245 14.11 8.79 -14.77
CA GLY A 245 13.93 7.40 -15.16
C GLY A 245 12.46 6.98 -15.14
N GLN A 246 12.20 5.82 -15.73
CA GLN A 246 10.87 5.26 -15.89
C GLN A 246 10.83 3.78 -15.48
N GLY A 247 9.69 3.36 -14.96
CA GLY A 247 9.35 1.95 -14.75
C GLY A 247 7.91 1.71 -15.20
N TYR A 248 7.50 0.45 -15.30
CA TYR A 248 6.13 0.11 -15.71
C TYR A 248 5.58 -1.11 -14.96
N LEU A 249 4.25 -1.15 -14.80
CA LEU A 249 3.52 -2.32 -14.36
C LEU A 249 2.56 -2.77 -15.46
N ASN A 250 2.62 -4.04 -15.81
CA ASN A 250 1.81 -4.59 -16.89
C ASN A 250 0.47 -5.15 -16.37
N LEU A 251 -0.65 -4.62 -16.87
CA LEU A 251 -2.00 -5.01 -16.47
C LEU A 251 -2.38 -6.43 -16.94
N GLN A 252 -1.87 -6.89 -18.07
CA GLN A 252 -2.09 -8.27 -18.53
C GLN A 252 -1.42 -9.27 -17.58
N THR A 253 -0.24 -8.95 -17.07
CA THR A 253 0.50 -9.76 -16.10
C THR A 253 -0.26 -9.82 -14.77
N LEU A 254 -0.76 -8.69 -14.27
CA LEU A 254 -1.61 -8.63 -13.07
C LEU A 254 -2.88 -9.48 -13.21
N LEU A 255 -3.53 -9.40 -14.38
CA LEU A 255 -4.72 -10.20 -14.68
C LEU A 255 -4.40 -11.70 -14.77
N ARG A 256 -3.30 -12.05 -15.44
CA ARG A 256 -2.84 -13.44 -15.61
C ARG A 256 -2.46 -14.07 -14.28
N ASP A 257 -1.72 -13.34 -13.45
CA ASP A 257 -1.25 -13.80 -12.15
C ASP A 257 -2.38 -13.75 -11.10
N GLY A 258 -3.48 -13.06 -11.42
CA GLY A 258 -4.70 -13.02 -10.64
C GLY A 258 -4.55 -12.30 -9.30
N ARG A 259 -3.61 -11.35 -9.20
CA ARG A 259 -3.28 -10.61 -7.98
C ARG A 259 -2.99 -9.15 -8.30
N ASP A 260 -3.37 -8.26 -7.38
CA ASP A 260 -2.96 -6.86 -7.42
C ASP A 260 -1.49 -6.67 -7.03
N ALA A 261 -0.87 -5.60 -7.54
CA ALA A 261 0.47 -5.20 -7.13
C ALA A 261 0.37 -4.38 -5.84
N ALA A 262 0.80 -4.95 -4.72
CA ALA A 262 0.84 -4.25 -3.44
C ALA A 262 2.30 -4.00 -3.03
N SER A 263 2.67 -2.73 -2.82
CA SER A 263 4.00 -2.29 -2.39
C SER A 263 5.14 -2.93 -3.19
N VAL A 264 4.99 -2.97 -4.51
CA VAL A 264 5.99 -3.53 -5.42
C VAL A 264 7.15 -2.56 -5.56
N SER A 265 8.37 -3.05 -5.37
CA SER A 265 9.58 -2.28 -5.67
C SER A 265 9.84 -2.33 -7.17
N LEU A 266 9.53 -1.23 -7.85
CA LEU A 266 9.64 -1.07 -9.28
C LEU A 266 11.02 -0.48 -9.63
N PRO A 267 11.89 -1.22 -10.34
CA PRO A 267 13.15 -0.67 -10.81
C PRO A 267 12.88 0.43 -11.85
N LEU A 268 13.57 1.56 -11.68
CA LEU A 268 13.50 2.69 -12.60
C LEU A 268 14.72 2.71 -13.51
N GLN A 269 14.49 2.73 -14.80
CA GLN A 269 15.52 2.83 -15.83
C GLN A 269 15.59 4.26 -16.35
N GLY A 270 16.76 4.89 -16.24
CA GLY A 270 17.06 6.19 -16.84
C GLY A 270 17.89 6.05 -18.11
N LYS A 271 18.10 7.17 -18.81
CA LYS A 271 18.87 7.23 -20.06
C LYS A 271 20.32 6.74 -19.95
N GLN A 272 20.89 6.81 -18.74
CA GLN A 272 22.28 6.41 -18.46
C GLN A 272 22.38 5.11 -17.65
N GLY A 273 21.28 4.36 -17.50
CA GLY A 273 21.22 3.14 -16.70
C GLY A 273 20.25 3.27 -15.52
N ALA A 274 20.44 2.46 -14.48
CA ALA A 274 19.53 2.42 -13.34
C ALA A 274 19.41 3.80 -12.64
N ALA A 275 18.18 4.29 -12.54
CA ALA A 275 17.85 5.57 -11.91
C ALA A 275 17.47 5.41 -10.43
N GLY A 276 16.89 4.27 -10.05
CA GLY A 276 16.46 4.00 -8.69
C GLY A 276 15.44 2.87 -8.58
N GLN A 277 14.74 2.84 -7.44
CA GLN A 277 13.59 1.98 -7.20
C GLN A 277 12.43 2.81 -6.66
N LEU A 278 11.22 2.55 -7.15
CA LEU A 278 9.99 3.20 -6.72
C LEU A 278 9.04 2.17 -6.11
N VAL A 279 8.56 2.42 -4.90
CA VAL A 279 7.54 1.58 -4.28
C VAL A 279 6.18 2.05 -4.74
N VAL A 280 5.44 1.17 -5.42
CA VAL A 280 4.11 1.46 -5.97
C VAL A 280 3.11 0.39 -5.57
N SER A 281 1.85 0.77 -5.44
CA SER A 281 0.73 -0.16 -5.38
C SER A 281 -0.26 0.14 -6.51
N LEU A 282 -0.79 -0.91 -7.12
CA LEU A 282 -1.77 -0.85 -8.18
C LEU A 282 -2.82 -1.94 -7.91
N SER A 283 -4.01 -1.50 -7.53
CA SER A 283 -5.20 -2.34 -7.40
C SER A 283 -6.08 -2.12 -8.61
N ALA A 284 -6.15 -3.13 -9.49
CA ALA A 284 -6.88 -3.03 -10.75
C ALA A 284 -7.62 -4.32 -11.10
N LEU A 285 -7.37 -5.43 -10.41
CA LEU A 285 -7.78 -6.76 -10.82
C LEU A 285 -9.29 -6.90 -11.07
N ASP A 286 -10.12 -6.32 -10.21
CA ASP A 286 -11.58 -6.35 -10.38
C ASP A 286 -12.04 -5.50 -11.57
N ALA A 287 -11.38 -4.37 -11.80
CA ALA A 287 -11.63 -3.55 -12.99
C ALA A 287 -11.25 -4.31 -14.28
N LEU A 288 -10.11 -5.01 -14.28
CA LEU A 288 -9.58 -5.78 -15.41
C LEU A 288 -10.45 -7.01 -15.74
N ARG A 289 -10.92 -7.74 -14.71
CA ARG A 289 -11.87 -8.85 -14.86
C ARG A 289 -13.21 -8.38 -15.42
N GLY A 290 -13.73 -7.28 -14.89
CA GLY A 290 -14.95 -6.67 -15.42
C GLY A 290 -14.78 -6.13 -16.85
N ALA A 291 -13.58 -5.66 -17.23
CA ALA A 291 -13.30 -5.18 -18.59
C ALA A 291 -13.21 -6.31 -19.63
N THR A 292 -12.66 -7.47 -19.26
CA THR A 292 -12.51 -8.64 -20.14
C THR A 292 -13.76 -9.50 -20.26
N GLY A 293 -14.75 -9.29 -19.39
CA GLY A 293 -15.92 -10.16 -19.33
C GLY A 293 -15.58 -11.59 -18.89
N ALA A 294 -14.35 -11.83 -18.42
CA ALA A 294 -13.92 -13.09 -17.86
C ALA A 294 -14.66 -13.29 -16.53
N ALA A 295 -15.75 -14.05 -16.58
CA ALA A 295 -16.33 -14.64 -15.39
C ALA A 295 -15.22 -15.41 -14.67
N ALA A 296 -15.07 -15.21 -13.36
CA ALA A 296 -14.19 -16.00 -12.52
C ALA A 296 -14.34 -17.50 -12.88
N PRO A 297 -13.26 -18.30 -12.93
CA PRO A 297 -13.40 -19.73 -13.14
C PRO A 297 -14.40 -20.25 -12.12
N VAL A 298 -15.50 -20.82 -12.61
CA VAL A 298 -16.57 -21.36 -11.79
C VAL A 298 -15.99 -22.58 -11.07
N ALA A 299 -15.38 -22.33 -9.92
CA ALA A 299 -15.21 -23.37 -8.93
C ALA A 299 -16.61 -23.84 -8.55
N ALA A 300 -16.83 -25.13 -8.77
CA ALA A 300 -18.10 -25.81 -8.53
C ALA A 300 -18.71 -25.41 -7.19
N ALA A 301 -20.01 -25.15 -7.22
CA ALA A 301 -20.93 -24.90 -6.12
C ALA A 301 -20.36 -25.06 -4.69
N ALA A 302 -20.13 -23.93 -4.02
CA ALA A 302 -20.04 -23.81 -2.56
C ALA A 302 -20.75 -22.51 -2.12
N PRO A 303 -21.39 -22.47 -0.94
CA PRO A 303 -22.46 -21.53 -0.63
C PRO A 303 -21.96 -20.11 -0.27
N ALA A 304 -22.83 -19.14 -0.57
CA ALA A 304 -22.96 -17.80 0.01
C ALA A 304 -21.69 -16.92 0.23
N ALA A 305 -21.56 -15.91 -0.63
CA ALA A 305 -20.96 -14.58 -0.39
C ALA A 305 -19.73 -14.53 0.54
N ALA A 306 -18.54 -14.73 -0.03
CA ALA A 306 -17.29 -14.40 0.63
C ALA A 306 -17.09 -12.87 0.65
N SER A 307 -16.88 -12.30 1.84
CA SER A 307 -16.33 -10.95 1.99
C SER A 307 -14.82 -11.01 1.69
N GLY A 308 -14.25 -10.01 1.02
CA GLY A 308 -12.83 -10.00 0.66
C GLY A 308 -11.89 -10.16 1.87
N PRO A 309 -10.64 -10.61 1.68
CA PRO A 309 -9.68 -10.75 2.78
C PRO A 309 -9.29 -9.38 3.35
N VAL A 310 -8.97 -9.32 4.65
CA VAL A 310 -8.32 -8.16 5.26
C VAL A 310 -6.82 -8.27 4.99
N ARG A 311 -6.24 -7.30 4.29
CA ARG A 311 -4.80 -7.27 3.99
C ARG A 311 -4.13 -6.10 4.71
N VAL A 312 -3.00 -6.38 5.35
CA VAL A 312 -2.15 -5.38 6.00
C VAL A 312 -0.75 -5.46 5.43
N ASP A 313 -0.24 -4.32 4.98
CA ASP A 313 1.14 -4.14 4.57
C ASP A 313 1.83 -3.13 5.50
N VAL A 314 2.97 -3.53 6.06
CA VAL A 314 3.83 -2.65 6.87
C VAL A 314 5.08 -2.34 6.06
N GLY A 315 5.18 -1.09 5.63
CA GLY A 315 6.26 -0.61 4.77
C GLY A 315 7.41 -0.05 5.59
N SER A 316 7.65 1.26 5.44
CA SER A 316 8.86 1.92 5.94
C SER A 316 8.64 2.68 7.25
N LEU A 317 9.55 2.52 8.21
CA LEU A 317 9.56 3.20 9.50
C LEU A 317 10.72 4.21 9.59
N THR A 318 10.37 5.45 9.92
CA THR A 318 11.33 6.52 10.23
C THR A 318 11.28 6.86 11.72
N LEU A 319 12.36 6.55 12.45
CA LEU A 319 12.51 6.90 13.87
C LEU A 319 13.07 8.31 14.06
N THR A 320 12.62 9.01 15.11
CA THR A 320 13.15 10.34 15.46
C THR A 320 14.61 10.26 15.94
N PRO A 321 15.40 11.36 15.82
CA PRO A 321 16.79 11.40 16.30
C PRO A 321 16.93 11.10 17.81
N ALA A 322 15.92 11.46 18.61
CA ALA A 322 15.90 11.17 20.04
C ALA A 322 15.87 9.66 20.31
N ILE A 323 15.00 8.92 19.59
CA ILE A 323 14.90 7.46 19.70
C ILE A 323 16.13 6.77 19.11
N LYS A 324 16.72 7.30 18.02
CA LYS A 324 17.96 6.76 17.45
C LYS A 324 19.16 6.86 18.41
N ARG A 325 19.17 7.89 19.28
CA ARG A 325 20.21 8.14 20.29
C ARG A 325 19.96 7.47 21.63
N ASP A 326 18.79 6.86 21.84
CA ASP A 326 18.46 6.14 23.08
C ASP A 326 19.34 4.88 23.20
N ILE A 327 20.12 4.84 24.29
CA ILE A 327 21.10 3.80 24.62
C ILE A 327 20.42 2.50 25.09
N ASP A 328 19.18 2.60 25.60
CA ASP A 328 18.37 1.46 26.03
C ASP A 328 17.64 0.77 24.87
N VAL A 329 17.83 1.25 23.64
CA VAL A 329 17.44 0.60 22.39
C VAL A 329 18.72 -0.06 21.87
N ALA A 330 18.99 -1.34 22.13
CA ALA A 330 20.32 -1.91 21.89
C ALA A 330 20.31 -3.20 21.03
N ASP A 331 21.49 -3.47 20.44
CA ASP A 331 21.83 -4.59 19.57
C ASP A 331 22.15 -5.86 20.38
N VAL A 332 21.83 -7.05 19.84
CA VAL A 332 22.42 -8.33 20.27
C VAL A 332 22.59 -9.26 19.06
N TRP A 333 23.77 -9.88 19.00
CA TRP A 333 24.31 -10.81 18.01
C TRP A 333 23.66 -12.20 18.04
N VAL A 334 23.93 -12.98 16.99
CA VAL A 334 23.51 -14.37 16.79
C VAL A 334 24.31 -15.31 17.70
N GLU A 335 23.61 -16.17 18.44
CA GLU A 335 24.15 -17.44 18.90
C GLU A 335 23.40 -18.56 18.15
N VAL A 336 24.17 -19.48 17.58
CA VAL A 336 23.69 -20.63 16.82
C VAL A 336 23.59 -21.80 17.78
N ASP A 337 22.40 -22.39 17.88
CA ASP A 337 22.19 -23.83 18.02
C ASP A 337 20.86 -24.22 17.32
#